data_AF-Q21RC4-F1
#
_entry.id   AF-Q21RC4-F1
#
_cell.length_a   1.000
_cell.length_b   1.000
_cell.length_c   1.000
_cell.angle_alpha   90.00
_cell.angle_beta   90.00
_cell.angle_gamma   90.00
#
_symmetry.space_group_name_H-M   'P 1'
#
loop_
_entity.id
_entity.type
_entity.pdbx_description
1 polymer ?
#
loop_
_entity_poly.entity_id
_entity_poly.type
_entity_poly.pdbx_seq_one_letter_code
_entity_poly.pdbx_strand_id
1 'polypeptide(L)'
;MTRLTRLLVFAVIAIAGAAYLAFSHLLTINEHPSLLMLALGVTPLTVMALLAAWHSRMRWLALTLLAALALTVLLYLGALRNHVNWLYFMQHAGAMSLLALTFGSTLGRGDAEALCSRVTRLMLPGPVDPTYMRYTWKVTLVWTVYFVTSGVVSVGLFFWGPITVWSYFANLLTPVFVGLMFVIEYLVRVRVLPDRAHFSIAQTIQAYRSYEQR
;
A
#
# COMPACT_ATOMS: atom_id res chain seq x y z
N MET A 1 -10.10 -18.86 13.26
CA MET A 1 -10.41 -17.42 13.29
C MET A 1 -11.87 -17.17 12.88
N THR A 2 -12.69 -16.67 13.80
CA THR A 2 -14.13 -16.41 13.56
C THR A 2 -14.32 -15.24 12.60
N ARG A 3 -15.46 -15.18 11.89
CA ARG A 3 -15.79 -14.09 10.93
C ARG A 3 -15.73 -12.70 11.58
N LEU A 4 -16.10 -12.62 12.86
CA LEU A 4 -16.08 -11.41 13.67
C LEU A 4 -14.65 -10.86 13.87
N THR A 5 -13.68 -11.72 14.19
CA THR A 5 -12.28 -11.32 14.36
C THR A 5 -11.68 -10.78 13.06
N ARG A 6 -12.06 -11.35 11.90
CA ARG A 6 -11.61 -10.84 10.59
C ARG A 6 -12.18 -9.46 10.29
N LEU A 7 -13.48 -9.23 10.52
CA LEU A 7 -14.10 -7.93 10.34
C LEU A 7 -13.49 -6.86 11.24
N LEU A 8 -13.21 -7.20 12.50
CA LEU A 8 -12.54 -6.29 13.44
C LEU A 8 -11.12 -5.94 12.98
N VAL A 9 -10.34 -6.91 12.50
CA VAL A 9 -8.98 -6.66 11.97
C VAL A 9 -9.02 -5.74 10.75
N PHE A 10 -9.94 -5.97 9.80
CA PHE A 10 -10.07 -5.08 8.63
C PHE A 10 -10.51 -3.68 9.01
N ALA A 11 -11.44 -3.54 9.97
CA ALA A 11 -11.86 -2.24 10.48
C ALA A 11 -10.70 -1.49 11.15
N VAL A 12 -9.90 -2.18 11.98
CA VAL A 12 -8.74 -1.58 12.65
C VAL A 12 -7.69 -1.12 11.63
N ILE A 13 -7.39 -1.93 10.61
CA ILE A 13 -6.44 -1.55 9.55
C ILE A 13 -6.97 -0.35 8.75
N ALA A 14 -8.26 -0.34 8.41
CA ALA A 14 -8.88 0.76 7.68
C ALA A 14 -8.88 2.07 8.49
N ILE A 15 -9.20 1.99 9.78
CA ILE A 15 -9.18 3.14 10.71
C ILE A 15 -7.76 3.64 10.91
N ALA A 16 -6.79 2.74 11.10
CA ALA A 16 -5.38 3.11 11.26
C ALA A 16 -4.81 3.75 9.97
N GLY A 17 -5.19 3.22 8.80
CA GLY A 17 -4.85 3.81 7.51
C GLY A 17 -5.46 5.19 7.33
N ALA A 18 -6.78 5.33 7.57
CA ALA A 18 -7.47 6.61 7.47
C ALA A 18 -6.90 7.66 8.45
N ALA A 19 -6.59 7.25 9.68
CA ALA A 19 -5.91 8.10 10.65
C ALA A 19 -4.54 8.53 10.14
N TYR A 20 -3.73 7.61 9.60
CA TYR A 20 -2.41 7.92 9.03
C TYR A 20 -2.50 8.93 7.88
N LEU A 21 -3.44 8.77 6.95
CA LEU A 21 -3.64 9.69 5.83
C LEU A 21 -4.11 11.07 6.28
N ALA A 22 -5.04 11.13 7.25
CA ALA A 22 -5.51 12.38 7.82
C ALA A 22 -4.38 13.11 8.55
N PHE A 23 -3.55 12.37 9.31
CA PHE A 23 -2.42 12.95 10.04
C PHE A 23 -1.29 13.39 9.13
N SER A 24 -0.91 12.61 8.12
CA SER A 24 0.15 12.99 7.18
C SER A 24 -0.22 14.28 6.44
N HIS A 25 -1.49 14.41 6.07
CA HIS A 25 -2.07 15.60 5.45
C HIS A 25 -2.06 16.84 6.37
N LEU A 26 -2.51 16.69 7.62
CA LEU A 26 -2.50 17.78 8.61
C LEU A 26 -1.07 18.23 8.98
N LEU A 27 -0.10 17.32 8.95
CA LEU A 27 1.31 17.61 9.24
C LEU A 27 2.02 18.38 8.13
N THR A 28 1.60 18.21 6.88
CA THR A 28 2.25 18.82 5.71
C THR A 28 1.65 20.17 5.33
N ILE A 29 0.41 20.48 5.72
CA ILE A 29 -0.20 21.80 5.49
C ILE A 29 0.27 22.86 6.48
N ASN A 30 0.67 22.47 7.69
CA ASN A 30 1.10 23.42 8.70
C ASN A 30 2.61 23.70 8.56
N GLU A 31 3.01 24.96 8.32
CA GLU A 31 4.43 25.37 8.24
C GLU A 31 5.16 25.21 9.59
N HIS A 32 4.42 25.21 10.69
CA HIS A 32 4.89 24.97 12.04
C HIS A 32 4.00 23.95 12.76
N PRO A 33 4.07 22.66 12.40
CA PRO A 33 3.23 21.64 13.04
C PRO A 33 3.56 21.58 14.53
N SER A 34 2.55 21.66 15.39
CA SER A 34 2.75 21.61 16.84
C SER A 34 3.34 20.25 17.25
N LEU A 35 4.07 20.20 18.36
CA LEU A 35 4.62 18.94 18.91
C LEU A 35 3.52 17.88 19.10
N LEU A 36 2.30 18.31 19.41
CA LEU A 36 1.12 17.44 19.51
C LEU A 36 0.71 16.84 18.16
N MET A 37 0.72 17.61 17.06
CA MET A 37 0.42 17.07 15.73
C MET A 37 1.47 16.05 15.27
N LEU A 38 2.75 16.28 15.57
CA LEU A 38 3.83 15.34 15.29
C LEU A 38 3.70 14.07 16.13
N ALA A 39 3.43 14.21 17.43
CA ALA A 39 3.17 13.08 18.31
C ALA A 39 1.95 12.26 17.87
N LEU A 40 0.89 12.93 17.38
CA LEU A 40 -0.36 12.31 16.95
C LEU A 40 -0.28 11.66 15.55
N GLY A 41 0.55 12.16 14.63
CA GLY A 41 0.71 11.54 13.32
C GLY A 41 1.65 10.35 13.29
N VAL A 42 2.60 10.30 14.22
CA VAL A 42 3.53 9.18 14.38
C VAL A 42 2.93 8.07 15.26
N THR A 43 1.92 8.38 16.10
CA THR A 43 1.32 7.43 17.07
C THR A 43 0.69 6.18 16.44
N PRO A 44 -0.08 6.26 15.34
CA PRO A 44 -0.65 5.05 14.75
C PRO A 44 0.44 4.07 14.27
N LEU A 45 1.50 4.60 13.68
CA LEU A 45 2.65 3.82 13.22
C LEU A 45 3.48 3.26 14.38
N THR A 46 3.73 4.05 15.42
CA THR A 46 4.47 3.57 16.59
C THR A 46 3.66 2.54 17.38
N VAL A 47 2.35 2.70 17.52
CA VAL A 47 1.49 1.71 18.16
C VAL A 47 1.50 0.41 17.36
N MET A 48 1.34 0.45 16.03
CA MET A 48 1.44 -0.75 15.20
C MET A 48 2.82 -1.41 15.26
N ALA A 49 3.90 -0.63 15.19
CA ALA A 49 5.26 -1.14 15.28
C ALA A 49 5.58 -1.73 16.66
N LEU A 50 5.08 -1.13 17.74
CA LEU A 50 5.21 -1.63 19.11
C LEU A 50 4.43 -2.93 19.30
N LEU A 51 3.20 -3.02 18.78
CA LEU A 51 2.40 -4.25 18.83
C LEU A 51 3.05 -5.39 18.04
N ALA A 52 3.62 -5.10 16.86
CA ALA A 52 4.37 -6.07 16.06
C ALA A 52 5.68 -6.50 16.74
N ALA A 53 6.42 -5.56 17.34
CA ALA A 53 7.63 -5.83 18.11
C ALA A 53 7.35 -6.67 19.36
N TRP A 54 6.23 -6.39 20.04
CA TRP A 54 5.83 -7.09 21.27
C TRP A 54 5.48 -8.56 21.04
N HIS A 55 4.91 -8.89 19.87
CA HIS A 55 4.63 -10.26 19.45
C HIS A 55 5.81 -10.97 18.77
N SER A 56 6.96 -10.31 18.61
CA SER A 56 8.14 -10.88 17.96
C SER A 56 9.06 -11.62 18.95
N ARG A 57 9.67 -12.70 18.46
CA ARG A 57 10.66 -13.50 19.20
C ARG A 57 11.92 -12.69 19.58
N MET A 58 12.18 -11.60 18.86
CA MET A 58 13.28 -10.64 19.08
C MET A 58 12.80 -9.29 19.62
N ARG A 59 11.75 -9.30 20.46
CA ARG A 59 11.11 -8.09 21.03
C ARG A 59 12.09 -7.06 21.58
N TRP A 60 13.14 -7.47 22.27
CA TRP A 60 14.09 -6.53 22.90
C TRP A 60 14.95 -5.79 21.87
N LEU A 61 15.38 -6.46 20.81
CA LEU A 61 16.08 -5.81 19.68
C LEU A 61 15.16 -4.87 18.90
N ALA A 62 13.91 -5.28 18.66
CA ALA A 62 12.93 -4.44 17.97
C ALA A 62 12.57 -3.19 18.78
N LEU A 63 12.41 -3.32 20.10
CA LEU A 63 12.12 -2.21 21.01
C LEU A 63 13.31 -1.26 21.17
N THR A 64 14.56 -1.76 21.25
CA THR A 64 15.74 -0.89 21.30
C THR A 64 15.95 -0.12 20.01
N LEU A 65 15.70 -0.73 18.85
CA LEU A 65 15.74 -0.06 17.56
C LEU A 65 14.65 1.01 17.43
N LEU A 66 13.43 0.73 17.88
CA LEU A 66 12.33 1.71 17.93
C LEU A 66 12.66 2.88 18.87
N ALA A 67 13.23 2.61 20.03
CA ALA A 67 13.63 3.63 21.00
C ALA A 67 14.79 4.49 20.47
N ALA A 68 15.79 3.88 19.84
CA ALA A 68 16.87 4.60 19.17
C ALA A 68 16.35 5.48 18.03
N LEU A 69 15.41 4.97 17.21
CA LEU A 69 14.77 5.75 16.16
C LEU A 69 13.99 6.95 16.72
N ALA A 70 13.20 6.74 17.77
CA ALA A 70 12.44 7.80 18.44
C ALA A 70 13.35 8.88 19.06
N LEU A 71 14.44 8.47 19.72
CA LEU A 71 15.43 9.38 20.28
C LEU A 71 16.12 10.20 19.19
N THR A 72 16.47 9.55 18.07
CA THR A 72 17.08 10.24 16.92
C THR A 72 16.12 11.28 16.34
N VAL A 73 14.84 10.94 16.18
CA VAL A 73 13.81 11.89 15.72
C VAL A 73 13.65 13.07 16.68
N LEU A 74 13.69 12.84 18.00
CA LEU A 74 13.63 13.88 19.03
C LEU A 74 14.84 14.83 19.00
N LEU A 75 16.04 14.30 18.77
CA LEU A 75 17.27 15.10 18.74
C LEU A 75 17.39 15.98 17.49
N TYR A 76 16.88 15.51 16.35
CA TYR A 76 17.00 16.22 15.07
C TYR A 76 15.70 16.94 14.64
N LEU A 77 14.72 17.04 15.54
CA LEU A 77 13.35 17.48 15.25
C LEU A 77 13.28 18.89 14.62
N GLY A 78 14.15 19.81 15.05
CA GLY A 78 14.25 21.16 14.48
C GLY A 78 14.81 21.19 13.05
N ALA A 79 15.80 20.36 12.74
CA ALA A 79 16.34 20.21 11.39
C ALA A 79 15.38 19.43 10.47
N LEU A 80 14.69 18.43 11.03
CA LEU A 80 13.64 17.66 10.35
C LEU A 80 12.50 18.57 9.93
N ARG A 81 12.06 19.52 10.78
CA ARG A 81 10.94 20.42 10.48
C ARG A 81 11.15 21.22 9.18
N ASN A 82 12.39 21.60 8.88
CA ASN A 82 12.74 22.32 7.66
C ASN A 82 12.89 21.41 6.42
N HIS A 83 13.06 20.10 6.61
CA HIS A 83 13.29 19.12 5.53
C HIS A 83 12.20 18.04 5.43
N VAL A 84 11.16 18.12 6.26
CA VAL A 84 10.05 17.16 6.31
C VAL A 84 9.42 17.04 4.93
N ASN A 85 9.20 18.16 4.23
CA ASN A 85 8.61 18.16 2.89
C ASN A 85 9.45 17.34 1.89
N TRP A 86 10.78 17.47 1.93
CA TRP A 86 11.69 16.68 1.11
C TRP A 86 11.65 15.20 1.46
N LEU A 87 11.56 14.85 2.74
CA LEU A 87 11.50 13.46 3.19
C LEU A 87 10.20 12.79 2.72
N TYR A 88 9.05 13.43 2.90
CA TYR A 88 7.77 12.90 2.41
C TYR A 88 7.71 12.86 0.88
N PHE A 89 8.31 13.85 0.21
CA PHE A 89 8.44 13.83 -1.25
C PHE A 89 9.27 12.66 -1.74
N MET A 90 10.46 12.44 -1.18
CA MET A 90 11.32 11.31 -1.55
C MET A 90 10.66 9.97 -1.25
N GLN A 91 9.92 9.88 -0.14
CA GLN A 91 9.12 8.70 0.18
C GLN A 91 8.04 8.46 -0.88
N HIS A 92 7.26 9.48 -1.23
CA HIS A 92 6.18 9.34 -2.20
C HIS A 92 6.70 9.06 -3.62
N ALA A 93 7.61 9.88 -4.13
CA ALA A 93 8.20 9.74 -5.45
C ALA A 93 9.00 8.43 -5.56
N GLY A 94 9.74 8.06 -4.52
CA GLY A 94 10.46 6.80 -4.44
C GLY A 94 9.53 5.60 -4.46
N ALA A 95 8.43 5.62 -3.69
CA ALA A 95 7.43 4.55 -3.70
C ALA A 95 6.75 4.42 -5.07
N MET A 96 6.30 5.53 -5.68
CA MET A 96 5.69 5.52 -7.02
C MET A 96 6.66 5.00 -8.07
N SER A 97 7.93 5.42 -8.03
CA SER A 97 8.96 4.96 -8.97
C SER A 97 9.28 3.47 -8.80
N LEU A 98 9.43 3.00 -7.55
CA LEU A 98 9.68 1.60 -7.27
C LEU A 98 8.51 0.72 -7.74
N LEU A 99 7.27 1.13 -7.49
CA LEU A 99 6.08 0.41 -7.95
C LEU A 99 5.95 0.43 -9.47
N ALA A 100 6.20 1.57 -10.11
CA ALA A 100 6.23 1.70 -11.56
C ALA A 100 7.27 0.76 -12.19
N LEU A 101 8.49 0.71 -11.65
CA LEU A 101 9.55 -0.19 -12.12
C LEU A 101 9.20 -1.65 -11.87
N THR A 102 8.64 -1.98 -10.70
CA THR A 102 8.27 -3.35 -10.33
C THR A 102 7.20 -3.91 -11.26
N PHE A 103 6.16 -3.13 -11.55
CA PHE A 103 5.11 -3.54 -12.49
C PHE A 103 5.61 -3.45 -13.93
N GLY A 104 6.21 -2.32 -14.31
CA GLY A 104 6.61 -2.02 -15.69
C GLY A 104 7.69 -2.95 -16.24
N SER A 105 8.67 -3.34 -15.43
CA SER A 105 9.73 -4.29 -15.84
C SER A 105 9.21 -5.68 -16.21
N THR A 106 7.99 -6.01 -15.78
CA THR A 106 7.35 -7.31 -16.10
C THR A 106 6.56 -7.29 -17.41
N LEU A 107 6.18 -6.12 -17.93
CA LEU A 107 5.32 -6.00 -19.12
C LEU A 107 6.04 -6.42 -20.41
N GLY A 108 7.35 -6.16 -20.53
CA GLY A 108 8.14 -6.46 -21.72
C GLY A 108 8.51 -7.94 -21.91
N ARG A 109 8.19 -8.81 -20.94
CA ARG A 109 8.54 -10.24 -20.94
C ARG A 109 7.39 -11.15 -21.42
N GLY A 110 6.31 -10.56 -21.91
CA GLY A 110 5.12 -11.25 -22.39
C GLY A 110 3.99 -11.34 -21.36
N ASP A 111 2.80 -11.75 -21.82
CA ASP A 111 1.53 -11.70 -21.07
C ASP A 111 1.59 -12.49 -19.75
N ALA A 112 2.23 -13.65 -19.75
CA ALA A 112 2.32 -14.52 -18.58
C ALA A 112 3.25 -13.94 -17.49
N GLU A 113 4.24 -13.15 -17.88
CA GLU A 113 5.28 -12.65 -16.98
C GLU A 113 4.92 -11.34 -16.28
N ALA A 114 3.87 -10.65 -16.75
CA ALA A 114 3.30 -9.51 -16.05
C ALA A 114 3.00 -9.82 -14.58
N LEU A 115 3.22 -8.86 -13.69
CA LEU A 115 3.15 -9.07 -12.24
C LEU A 115 1.78 -9.62 -11.80
N CYS A 116 0.68 -9.06 -12.30
CA CYS A 116 -0.66 -9.56 -11.97
C CYS A 116 -0.91 -10.97 -12.54
N SER A 117 -0.30 -11.30 -13.68
CA SER A 117 -0.36 -12.66 -14.27
C SER A 117 0.40 -13.67 -13.40
N ARG A 118 1.57 -13.30 -12.87
CA ARG A 118 2.34 -14.12 -11.92
C ARG A 118 1.57 -14.38 -10.63
N VAL A 119 0.96 -13.35 -10.06
CA VAL A 119 0.10 -13.48 -8.86
C VAL A 119 -1.08 -14.41 -9.14
N THR A 120 -1.73 -14.24 -10.29
CA THR A 120 -2.84 -15.10 -10.71
C THR A 120 -2.42 -16.57 -10.83
N ARG A 121 -1.30 -16.86 -11.48
CA ARG A 121 -0.76 -18.23 -11.62
C ARG A 121 -0.43 -18.88 -10.27
N LEU A 122 0.05 -18.08 -9.31
CA LEU A 122 0.33 -18.57 -7.96
C LEU A 122 -0.95 -18.91 -7.19
N MET A 123 -2.02 -18.14 -7.43
CA MET A 123 -3.27 -18.32 -6.71
C MET A 123 -4.11 -19.46 -7.30
N LEU A 124 -4.22 -19.59 -8.63
CA LEU A 124 -5.13 -20.56 -9.27
C LEU A 124 -4.51 -21.96 -9.39
N PRO A 125 -5.19 -23.01 -8.90
CA PRO A 125 -4.78 -24.39 -9.17
C PRO A 125 -5.16 -24.77 -10.60
N GLY A 126 -4.19 -24.73 -11.51
CA GLY A 126 -4.32 -25.22 -12.89
C GLY A 126 -3.76 -24.27 -13.97
N PRO A 127 -3.69 -24.73 -15.23
CA PRO A 127 -3.23 -23.91 -16.33
C PRO A 127 -4.17 -22.71 -16.55
N VAL A 128 -3.61 -21.51 -16.46
CA VAL A 128 -4.37 -20.27 -16.67
C VAL A 128 -4.43 -19.95 -18.16
N ASP A 129 -5.64 -19.83 -18.70
CA ASP A 129 -5.84 -19.57 -20.14
C ASP A 129 -5.18 -18.24 -20.59
N PRO A 130 -4.51 -18.24 -21.77
CA PRO A 130 -3.96 -17.05 -22.43
C PRO A 130 -4.84 -15.78 -22.38
N THR A 131 -6.17 -15.91 -22.47
CA THR A 131 -7.09 -14.76 -22.41
C THR A 131 -7.03 -14.06 -21.05
N TYR A 132 -6.93 -14.83 -19.97
CA TYR A 132 -6.78 -14.28 -18.61
C TYR A 132 -5.41 -13.62 -18.45
N MET A 133 -4.35 -14.22 -19.01
CA MET A 133 -3.00 -13.65 -18.96
C MET A 133 -2.93 -12.30 -19.69
N ARG A 134 -3.59 -12.16 -20.84
CA ARG A 134 -3.74 -10.86 -21.53
C ARG A 134 -4.49 -9.84 -20.70
N TYR A 135 -5.56 -10.25 -20.02
CA TYR A 135 -6.31 -9.37 -19.13
C TYR A 135 -5.42 -8.87 -17.98
N THR A 136 -4.74 -9.77 -17.27
CA THR A 136 -3.86 -9.39 -16.16
C THR A 136 -2.62 -8.61 -16.59
N TRP A 137 -2.15 -8.82 -17.82
CA TRP A 137 -1.14 -7.96 -18.43
C TRP A 137 -1.66 -6.54 -18.62
N LYS A 138 -2.88 -6.35 -19.16
CA LYS A 138 -3.51 -5.02 -19.28
C LYS A 138 -3.70 -4.36 -17.92
N VAL A 139 -4.12 -5.13 -16.90
CA VAL A 139 -4.23 -4.61 -15.53
C VAL A 139 -2.87 -4.14 -15.02
N THR A 140 -1.81 -4.94 -15.24
CA THR A 140 -0.43 -4.56 -14.88
C THR A 140 -0.01 -3.27 -15.58
N LEU A 141 -0.35 -3.10 -16.87
CA LEU A 141 -0.09 -1.90 -17.65
C LEU A 141 -0.79 -0.67 -17.06
N VAL A 142 -2.08 -0.78 -16.73
CA VAL A 142 -2.84 0.33 -16.13
C VAL A 142 -2.22 0.74 -14.79
N TRP A 143 -1.82 -0.22 -13.96
CA TRP A 143 -1.10 0.07 -12.71
C TRP A 143 0.24 0.78 -12.97
N THR A 144 1.03 0.31 -13.94
CA THR A 144 2.29 0.99 -14.32
C THR A 144 2.04 2.42 -14.77
N VAL A 145 1.07 2.65 -15.66
CA VAL A 145 0.73 4.00 -16.15
C VAL A 145 0.30 4.89 -15.00
N TYR A 146 -0.53 4.39 -14.07
CA TYR A 146 -0.92 5.13 -12.89
C TYR A 146 0.29 5.52 -12.02
N PHE A 147 1.17 4.58 -11.69
CA PHE A 147 2.34 4.88 -10.84
C PHE A 147 3.30 5.87 -11.49
N VAL A 148 3.56 5.73 -12.80
CA VAL A 148 4.38 6.69 -13.55
C VAL A 148 3.75 8.07 -13.55
N THR A 149 2.45 8.15 -13.89
CA THR A 149 1.73 9.44 -13.95
C THR A 149 1.70 10.10 -12.58
N SER A 150 1.41 9.35 -11.52
CA SER A 150 1.42 9.86 -10.15
C SER A 150 2.80 10.32 -9.70
N GLY A 151 3.86 9.61 -10.07
CA GLY A 151 5.24 10.05 -9.83
C GLY A 151 5.54 11.38 -10.54
N VAL A 152 5.20 11.49 -11.82
CA VAL A 152 5.41 12.72 -12.62
C VAL A 152 4.60 13.89 -12.05
N VAL A 153 3.32 13.68 -11.71
CA VAL A 153 2.46 14.70 -11.10
C VAL A 153 2.99 15.10 -9.73
N SER A 154 3.46 14.15 -8.90
CA SER A 154 4.08 14.45 -7.61
C SER A 154 5.32 15.32 -7.76
N VAL A 155 6.23 14.99 -8.69
CA VAL A 155 7.41 15.82 -9.00
C VAL A 155 6.96 17.21 -9.49
N GLY A 156 6.00 17.25 -10.40
CA GLY A 156 5.41 18.48 -10.92
C GLY A 156 4.89 19.41 -9.82
N LEU A 157 4.03 18.88 -8.95
CA LEU A 157 3.42 19.63 -7.86
C LEU A 157 4.42 20.04 -6.79
N PHE A 158 5.46 19.23 -6.53
CA PHE A 158 6.46 19.55 -5.52
C PHE A 158 7.39 20.71 -5.94
N PHE A 159 7.82 20.73 -7.20
CA PHE A 159 8.77 21.75 -7.69
C PHE A 159 8.10 23.04 -8.18
N TRP A 160 6.89 22.94 -8.76
CA TRP A 160 6.21 24.09 -9.37
C TRP A 160 4.88 24.45 -8.72
N GLY A 161 4.35 23.61 -7.83
CA GLY A 161 3.06 23.82 -7.18
C GLY A 161 3.19 24.28 -5.72
N PRO A 162 2.09 24.77 -5.12
CA PRO A 162 2.02 24.98 -3.68
C PRO A 162 2.18 23.64 -2.94
N ILE A 163 3.01 23.62 -1.89
CA ILE A 163 3.27 22.42 -1.08
C ILE A 163 1.99 21.80 -0.50
N THR A 164 0.98 22.63 -0.21
CA THR A 164 -0.34 22.20 0.26
C THR A 164 -1.05 21.35 -0.78
N VAL A 165 -1.04 21.76 -2.06
CA VAL A 165 -1.64 21.02 -3.18
C VAL A 165 -0.88 19.71 -3.41
N TRP A 166 0.45 19.76 -3.35
CA TRP A 166 1.28 18.55 -3.41
C TRP A 166 0.90 17.57 -2.29
N SER A 167 0.72 18.04 -1.06
CA SER A 167 0.31 17.20 0.06
C SER A 167 -1.07 16.57 -0.14
N TYR A 168 -2.08 17.35 -0.54
CA TYR A 168 -3.41 16.82 -0.87
C TYR A 168 -3.31 15.69 -1.89
N PHE A 169 -2.51 15.87 -2.93
CA PHE A 169 -2.30 14.85 -3.94
C PHE A 169 -1.61 13.61 -3.36
N ALA A 170 -0.45 13.78 -2.74
CA ALA A 170 0.40 12.69 -2.30
C ALA A 170 -0.21 11.87 -1.16
N ASN A 171 -0.84 12.54 -0.20
CA ASN A 171 -1.35 11.93 1.04
C ASN A 171 -2.82 11.53 0.96
N LEU A 172 -3.65 12.24 0.19
CA LEU A 172 -5.10 11.98 0.18
C LEU A 172 -5.55 11.37 -1.14
N LEU A 173 -5.23 11.99 -2.27
CA LEU A 173 -5.71 11.52 -3.57
C LEU A 173 -5.05 10.23 -4.02
N THR A 174 -3.74 10.07 -3.85
CA THR A 174 -3.04 8.85 -4.29
C THR A 174 -3.60 7.58 -3.63
N PRO A 175 -3.81 7.51 -2.31
CA PRO A 175 -4.46 6.34 -1.70
C PRO A 175 -5.91 6.13 -2.17
N VAL A 176 -6.68 7.21 -2.36
CA VAL A 176 -8.05 7.13 -2.88
C VAL A 176 -8.06 6.54 -4.28
N PHE A 177 -7.19 7.00 -5.18
CA PHE A 177 -7.08 6.46 -6.53
C PHE A 177 -6.58 5.02 -6.55
N VAL A 178 -5.64 4.65 -5.67
CA VAL A 178 -5.24 3.23 -5.49
C VAL A 178 -6.44 2.38 -5.07
N GLY A 179 -7.22 2.84 -4.10
CA GLY A 179 -8.43 2.14 -3.65
C GLY A 179 -9.47 2.00 -4.77
N LEU A 180 -9.72 3.08 -5.50
CA LEU A 180 -10.62 3.08 -6.66
C LEU A 180 -10.12 2.14 -7.76
N MET A 181 -8.81 2.11 -8.03
CA MET A 181 -8.22 1.19 -9.00
C MET A 181 -8.50 -0.27 -8.63
N PHE A 182 -8.36 -0.66 -7.36
CA PHE A 182 -8.71 -2.01 -6.92
C PHE A 182 -10.20 -2.32 -7.09
N VAL A 183 -11.08 -1.38 -6.73
CA VAL A 183 -12.54 -1.55 -6.88
C VAL A 183 -12.92 -1.68 -8.35
N ILE A 184 -12.42 -0.80 -9.22
CA ILE A 184 -12.67 -0.81 -10.65
C ILE A 184 -12.15 -2.11 -11.27
N GLU A 185 -10.92 -2.51 -10.93
CA GLU A 185 -10.33 -3.75 -11.41
C GLU A 185 -11.18 -4.96 -11.02
N TYR A 186 -11.67 -5.02 -9.78
CA TYR A 186 -12.55 -6.09 -9.32
C TYR A 186 -13.88 -6.12 -10.10
N LEU A 187 -14.53 -4.96 -10.28
CA LEU A 187 -15.79 -4.87 -11.01
C LEU A 187 -15.62 -5.26 -12.49
N VAL A 188 -14.55 -4.80 -13.14
CA VAL A 188 -14.21 -5.16 -14.51
C VAL A 188 -13.92 -6.66 -14.60
N ARG A 189 -13.18 -7.23 -13.65
CA ARG A 189 -12.88 -8.66 -13.60
C ARG A 189 -14.15 -9.50 -13.52
N VAL A 190 -15.07 -9.17 -12.61
CA VAL A 190 -16.35 -9.88 -12.46
C VAL A 190 -17.19 -9.80 -13.75
N ARG A 191 -17.15 -8.66 -14.45
CA ARG A 191 -17.96 -8.47 -15.67
C ARG A 191 -17.35 -9.10 -16.92
N VAL A 192 -16.03 -9.08 -17.06
CA VAL A 192 -15.31 -9.59 -18.25
C VAL A 192 -15.00 -11.09 -18.13
N LEU A 193 -14.88 -11.60 -16.91
CA LEU A 193 -14.53 -13.00 -16.63
C LEU A 193 -15.57 -13.70 -15.73
N PRO A 194 -16.87 -13.70 -16.08
CA PRO A 194 -17.94 -14.22 -15.22
C PRO A 194 -17.83 -15.73 -14.95
N ASP A 195 -17.38 -16.53 -15.92
CA ASP A 195 -17.38 -18.00 -15.86
C ASP A 195 -16.06 -18.63 -15.38
N ARG A 196 -15.13 -17.85 -14.83
CA ARG A 196 -13.82 -18.35 -14.38
C ARG A 196 -13.79 -18.44 -12.87
N ALA A 197 -13.04 -19.40 -12.34
CA ALA A 197 -12.95 -19.69 -10.92
C ALA A 197 -12.63 -18.42 -10.11
N HIS A 198 -13.68 -17.80 -9.55
CA HIS A 198 -13.54 -16.78 -8.55
C HIS A 198 -13.11 -17.49 -7.27
N PHE A 199 -12.08 -17.01 -6.59
CA PHE A 199 -11.68 -17.56 -5.29
C PHE A 199 -12.84 -17.47 -4.30
N SER A 200 -13.63 -18.52 -4.24
CA SER A 200 -14.43 -18.80 -3.08
C SER A 200 -13.49 -19.45 -2.08
N ILE A 201 -13.17 -18.73 -1.01
CA ILE A 201 -12.46 -19.27 0.17
C ILE A 201 -13.09 -20.61 0.62
N ALA A 202 -14.38 -20.84 0.34
CA ALA A 202 -15.05 -22.10 0.60
C ALA A 202 -14.48 -23.27 -0.20
N GLN A 203 -14.08 -23.10 -1.47
CA GLN A 203 -13.51 -24.16 -2.30
C GLN A 203 -12.13 -24.60 -1.81
N THR A 204 -11.30 -23.67 -1.35
CA THR A 204 -10.00 -23.99 -0.70
C THR A 204 -10.21 -24.78 0.58
N ILE A 205 -11.21 -24.41 1.39
CA ILE A 205 -11.56 -25.14 2.63
C ILE A 205 -12.11 -26.53 2.32
N GLN A 206 -12.90 -26.68 1.25
CA GLN A 206 -13.45 -27.97 0.83
C GLN A 206 -12.36 -28.91 0.31
N ALA A 207 -11.42 -28.40 -0.49
CA ALA A 207 -10.28 -29.17 -0.99
C ALA A 207 -9.38 -29.67 0.15
N TYR A 208 -9.16 -28.84 1.18
CA TYR A 208 -8.39 -29.25 2.36
C TYR A 208 -9.10 -30.35 3.17
N ARG A 209 -10.41 -30.23 3.36
CA ARG A 209 -11.22 -31.26 4.06
C ARG A 209 -11.27 -32.59 3.32
N SER A 210 -11.31 -32.58 1.98
CA SER A 210 -11.26 -33.81 1.20
C SER A 210 -9.90 -34.51 1.23
N TYR A 211 -8.82 -33.77 1.54
CA TYR A 211 -7.48 -34.34 1.65
C TYR A 211 -7.21 -34.99 3.02
N GLU A 212 -7.85 -34.50 4.10
CA GLU A 212 -7.78 -35.10 5.44
C GLU A 212 -8.63 -36.37 5.60
N GLN A 213 -9.56 -36.65 4.68
CA GLN A 213 -10.45 -37.82 4.72
C GLN A 213 -9.95 -39.01 3.89
N ARG A 214 -8.75 -38.93 3.31
CA ARG A 214 -8.05 -40.05 2.64
C ARG A 214 -6.89 -40.51 3.51
#